data_AF-A0A7X7E9M3-F1
#
_entry.id   AF-A0A7X7E9M3-F1
#
_cell.length_a   1.000
_cell.length_b   1.000
_cell.length_c   1.000
_cell.angle_alpha   90.00
_cell.angle_beta   90.00
_cell.angle_gamma   90.00
#
_symmetry.space_group_name_H-M   'P 1'
#
loop_
_entity.id
_entity.type
_entity.pdbx_description
1 polymer ?
#
loop_
_entity_poly.entity_id
_entity_poly.type
_entity_poly.pdbx_seq_one_letter_code
_entity_poly.pdbx_strand_id
1 'polypeptide(L)'
;MAYRDEWCGNVRDDSVGKRVQVAGWVRRRRDHGGLIFIDLRDRTGLVQLVFEQESNPAVHDQAQELRNEFVISVTGTVVARA
;
A
#
# COMPACT_ATOMS: atom_id res chain seq x y z
N MET A 1 -15.52 -11.14 -6.38
CA MET A 1 -14.30 -10.78 -5.63
C MET A 1 -14.45 -9.38 -5.10
N ALA A 2 -14.21 -9.17 -3.81
CA ALA A 2 -14.20 -7.83 -3.21
C ALA A 2 -12.89 -7.12 -3.57
N TYR A 3 -12.92 -5.79 -3.68
CA TYR A 3 -11.73 -4.98 -3.97
C TYR A 3 -11.06 -4.42 -2.70
N ARG A 4 -11.64 -4.66 -1.52
CA ARG A 4 -11.22 -4.14 -0.21
C ARG A 4 -11.74 -5.07 0.89
N ASP A 5 -10.89 -5.35 1.87
CA ASP A 5 -11.25 -5.99 3.14
C ASP A 5 -11.28 -4.97 4.29
N GLU A 6 -10.36 -3.99 4.28
CA GLU A 6 -10.19 -3.00 5.34
C GLU A 6 -9.99 -1.58 4.78
N TRP A 7 -10.39 -0.58 5.56
CA TRP A 7 -10.18 0.83 5.23
C TRP A 7 -8.77 1.30 5.63
N CYS A 8 -8.18 2.21 4.86
CA CYS A 8 -6.82 2.68 5.05
C CYS A 8 -6.58 3.24 6.46
N GLY A 9 -7.49 4.06 6.98
CA GLY A 9 -7.41 4.65 8.33
C GLY A 9 -7.73 3.68 9.47
N ASN A 10 -8.17 2.46 9.17
CA ASN A 10 -8.48 1.44 10.16
C ASN A 10 -7.34 0.44 10.39
N VAL A 11 -6.29 0.46 9.56
CA VAL A 11 -5.11 -0.38 9.78
C VAL A 11 -4.35 0.15 11.01
N ARG A 12 -4.36 -0.64 12.08
CA ARG A 12 -3.78 -0.31 13.40
C ARG A 12 -2.80 -1.38 13.87
N ASP A 13 -2.20 -1.19 15.04
CA ASP A 13 -1.23 -2.12 15.63
C ASP A 13 -1.79 -3.53 15.81
N ASP A 14 -3.08 -3.66 16.17
CA ASP A 14 -3.78 -4.95 16.28
C ASP A 14 -3.94 -5.69 14.94
N SER A 15 -3.61 -5.03 13.82
CA SER A 15 -3.63 -5.62 12.49
C SER A 15 -2.27 -6.21 12.09
N VAL A 16 -1.20 -5.98 12.86
CA VAL A 16 0.16 -6.48 12.53
C VAL A 16 0.14 -8.00 12.37
N GLY A 17 0.80 -8.48 11.31
CA GLY A 17 0.85 -9.89 10.91
C GLY A 17 -0.36 -10.36 10.10
N LYS A 18 -1.45 -9.59 10.02
CA LYS A 18 -2.61 -9.95 9.19
C LYS A 18 -2.36 -9.61 7.73
N ARG A 19 -2.85 -10.47 6.83
CA ARG A 19 -2.95 -10.19 5.40
C ARG A 19 -4.27 -9.47 5.13
N VAL A 20 -4.20 -8.27 4.57
CA VAL A 20 -5.37 -7.42 4.31
C VAL A 20 -5.34 -6.89 2.88
N GLN A 21 -6.52 -6.64 2.30
CA GLN A 21 -6.67 -5.89 1.07
C GLN A 21 -7.21 -4.48 1.35
N VAL A 22 -6.50 -3.46 0.88
CA VAL A 22 -6.90 -2.05 0.98
C VAL A 22 -7.05 -1.46 -0.43
N ALA A 23 -7.89 -0.44 -0.58
CA ALA A 23 -8.08 0.24 -1.84
C ALA A 23 -8.34 1.73 -1.65
N GLY A 24 -7.85 2.54 -2.58
CA GLY A 24 -7.94 4.00 -2.50
C GLY A 24 -7.20 4.71 -3.62
N TRP A 25 -6.89 5.99 -3.40
CA TRP A 25 -6.17 6.86 -4.31
C TRP A 25 -4.73 7.03 -3.86
N VAL A 26 -3.78 6.93 -4.79
CA VAL A 26 -2.37 7.26 -4.55
C VAL A 26 -2.26 8.75 -4.21
N ARG A 27 -2.08 9.08 -2.93
CA ARG A 27 -1.92 10.48 -2.49
C ARG A 27 -0.50 10.99 -2.76
N ARG A 28 0.50 10.15 -2.51
CA ARG A 28 1.90 10.50 -2.66
C ARG A 28 2.72 9.26 -2.97
N ARG A 29 3.61 9.38 -3.96
CA ARG A 29 4.66 8.40 -4.27
C ARG A 29 6.03 8.92 -3.87
N ARG A 30 6.84 8.06 -3.25
CA ARG A 30 8.25 8.33 -2.91
C ARG A 30 9.07 7.14 -3.36
N ASP A 31 10.10 7.40 -4.15
CA ASP A 31 10.91 6.37 -4.80
C ASP A 31 12.36 6.54 -4.37
N HIS A 32 12.93 5.47 -3.84
CA HIS A 32 14.30 5.39 -3.36
C HIS A 32 15.10 4.31 -4.13
N GLY A 33 14.71 4.00 -5.37
CA GLY A 33 15.37 3.00 -6.21
C GLY A 33 14.75 1.62 -6.01
N GLY A 34 15.30 0.83 -5.07
CA GLY A 34 14.80 -0.53 -4.78
C GLY A 34 13.62 -0.58 -3.81
N LEU A 35 13.12 0.60 -3.39
CA LEU A 35 12.05 0.74 -2.42
C LEU A 35 11.11 1.87 -2.84
N ILE A 36 9.83 1.55 -3.01
CA ILE A 36 8.79 2.53 -3.33
C ILE A 36 7.81 2.60 -2.17
N PHE A 37 7.59 3.81 -1.67
CA PHE A 37 6.56 4.12 -0.69
C PHE A 37 5.38 4.82 -1.35
N ILE A 38 4.18 4.30 -1.10
CA ILE A 38 2.93 4.93 -1.54
C ILE A 38 2.09 5.27 -0.31
N ASP A 39 1.72 6.54 -0.15
CA ASP A 39 0.64 6.90 0.76
C ASP A 39 -0.68 6.68 0.02
N LEU A 40 -1.42 5.64 0.40
CA LEU A 40 -2.75 5.35 -0.14
C LEU A 40 -3.80 6.04 0.74
N ARG A 41 -4.72 6.77 0.09
CA ARG A 41 -5.78 7.52 0.75
C ARG A 41 -7.14 6.94 0.43
N ASP A 42 -7.99 6.84 1.45
CA ASP A 42 -9.43 6.72 1.27
C ASP A 42 -10.17 7.70 2.20
N ARG A 43 -11.50 7.55 2.32
CA ARG A 43 -12.34 8.42 3.14
C ARG A 43 -12.01 8.40 4.64
N THR A 44 -11.32 7.36 5.12
CA THR A 44 -11.03 7.14 6.54
C THR A 44 -9.65 7.62 6.95
N GLY A 45 -8.72 7.76 6.00
CA GLY A 45 -7.36 8.19 6.31
C GLY A 45 -6.32 7.70 5.29
N LEU A 46 -5.10 7.53 5.79
CA LEU A 46 -3.94 7.10 5.02
C LEU A 46 -3.40 5.77 5.55
N VAL A 47 -2.91 4.95 4.63
CA VAL A 47 -2.03 3.83 4.92
C VAL A 47 -0.82 3.94 4.00
N GLN A 48 0.40 3.69 4.50
CA GLN A 48 1.56 3.62 3.60
C GLN A 48 1.79 2.18 3.18
N LEU A 49 1.95 2.00 1.88
CA LEU A 49 2.36 0.77 1.23
C LEU A 49 3.87 0.84 1.00
N VAL A 50 4.52 -0.32 1.09
CA VAL A 50 5.95 -0.48 0.83
C VAL A 50 6.09 -1.55 -0.23
N PHE A 51 6.77 -1.23 -1.33
CA PHE A 51 7.10 -2.16 -2.40
C PHE A 51 8.61 -2.28 -2.48
N GLU A 52 9.12 -3.50 -2.31
CA GLU A 52 10.53 -3.84 -2.27
C GLU A 52 10.91 -4.64 -3.51
N GLN A 53 11.96 -4.21 -4.21
CA GLN A 53 12.42 -4.88 -5.43
C GLN A 53 12.97 -6.29 -5.13
N GLU A 54 13.65 -6.50 -4.02
CA GLU A 54 14.28 -7.78 -3.67
C GLU A 54 13.25 -8.88 -3.36
N SER A 55 12.21 -8.53 -2.60
CA SER A 55 11.19 -9.50 -2.17
C SER A 55 10.11 -9.73 -3.23
N ASN A 56 9.79 -8.72 -4.06
CA ASN A 56 8.81 -8.86 -5.13
C ASN A 56 9.07 -7.95 -6.34
N PRO A 57 10.01 -8.33 -7.24
CA PRO A 57 10.39 -7.51 -8.40
C PRO A 57 9.22 -7.13 -9.29
N ALA A 58 8.31 -8.08 -9.57
CA ALA A 58 7.18 -7.86 -10.48
C ALA A 58 6.20 -6.80 -9.95
N VAL A 59 5.89 -6.84 -8.65
CA VAL A 59 5.01 -5.83 -8.04
C VAL A 59 5.73 -4.48 -7.89
N HIS A 60 7.04 -4.51 -7.62
CA HIS A 60 7.85 -3.30 -7.61
C HIS A 60 7.82 -2.58 -8.97
N ASP A 61 7.99 -3.30 -10.07
CA ASP A 61 7.92 -2.74 -11.42
C ASP A 61 6.54 -2.15 -11.72
N GLN A 62 5.45 -2.82 -11.32
CA GLN A 62 4.10 -2.24 -11.42
C GLN A 62 3.95 -0.96 -10.58
N ALA A 63 4.57 -0.90 -9.40
CA ALA A 63 4.54 0.27 -8.53
C ALA A 63 5.35 1.46 -9.11
N GLN A 64 6.26 1.23 -10.07
CA GLN A 64 6.97 2.30 -10.79
C GLN A 64 6.04 3.14 -11.67
N GLU A 65 4.99 2.53 -12.22
CA GLU A 65 4.05 3.20 -13.11
C GLU A 65 3.03 4.08 -12.38
N LEU A 66 2.88 3.89 -11.06
CA LEU A 66 1.87 4.58 -10.26
C LEU A 66 2.13 6.09 -10.22
N ARG A 67 1.05 6.86 -10.40
CA ARG A 67 1.04 8.33 -10.30
C ARG A 67 0.03 8.79 -9.26
N ASN A 68 0.13 10.06 -8.87
CA ASN A 68 -0.84 10.67 -7.98
C ASN A 68 -2.27 10.49 -8.53
N GLU A 69 -3.20 10.22 -7.63
CA GLU A 69 -4.63 10.00 -7.87
C GLU A 69 -4.98 8.73 -8.67
N PHE A 70 -4.03 7.84 -8.93
CA PHE A 70 -4.36 6.49 -9.42
C PHE A 70 -5.21 5.74 -8.39
N VAL A 71 -6.24 5.04 -8.86
CA VAL A 71 -7.08 4.17 -8.03
C VAL A 71 -6.49 2.77 -8.06
N ILE A 72 -6.11 2.27 -6.89
CA ILE A 72 -5.48 0.95 -6.76
C ILE A 72 -6.13 0.13 -5.64
N SER A 73 -6.03 -1.18 -5.78
CA SER A 73 -6.33 -2.17 -4.74
C SER A 73 -5.08 -3.01 -4.52
N VAL A 74 -4.68 -3.17 -3.25
CA VAL A 74 -3.42 -3.80 -2.88
C VAL A 74 -3.66 -4.78 -1.73
N THR A 75 -3.16 -6.00 -1.89
CA THR A 75 -3.14 -7.01 -0.84
C THR A 75 -1.73 -7.17 -0.31
N GLY A 76 -1.56 -7.09 1.01
CA GLY A 76 -0.26 -7.23 1.66
C GLY A 76 -0.39 -7.64 3.11
N THR A 77 0.74 -7.94 3.74
CA THR A 77 0.82 -8.23 5.18
C THR A 77 1.12 -6.93 5.92
N VAL A 78 0.35 -6.64 6.97
CA VAL A 78 0.59 -5.48 7.83
C VAL A 78 1.86 -5.72 8.66
N VAL A 79 2.80 -4.79 8.59
CA VAL A 79 4.04 -4.82 9.37
C VAL A 79 4.09 -3.60 10.29
N ALA A 80 4.57 -3.81 11.52
CA ALA A 80 4.85 -2.71 12.43
C ALA A 80 5.98 -1.85 11.86
N ARG A 81 5.88 -0.54 12.06
CA ARG A 81 6.97 0.39 11.74
C ARG A 81 7.72 0.74 13.02
N ALA A 82 9.04 0.75 12.93
CA ALA A 82 9.91 1.26 13.99
C ALA A 82 9.95 2.79 13.96
#